data_AF-A0A1V1NXS0-F1
#
_entry.id   AF-A0A1V1NXS0-F1
#
_cell.length_a   1.000
_cell.length_b   1.000
_cell.length_c   1.000
_cell.angle_alpha   90.00
_cell.angle_beta   90.00
_cell.angle_gamma   90.00
#
_symmetry.space_group_name_H-M   'P 1'
#
loop_
_entity.id
_entity.type
_entity.pdbx_description
1 polymer ?
#
loop_
_entity_poly.entity_id
_entity_poly.type
_entity_poly.pdbx_seq_one_letter_code
_entity_poly.pdbx_strand_id
1 'polypeptide(L)'
;MQRVFRYIPRYICTKIKYTNISQDHRAKTIKAIIELFEKARICHKVYHSHCAGLPLYAEIDEKVFKLIFMDIGIVNHICGNDWISIQSLIDSQLVNEGPLAEQFIGQHLVFNNNTPPDLCYWLREKKISNAELDYVISQGNLIVPVEVKAGKKWFIKITSPVYC
;
A
#
# COMPACT_ATOMS: atom_id res chain seq x y z
N MET A 1 4.13 -15.78 -13.59
CA MET A 1 3.37 -14.52 -13.74
C MET A 1 1.99 -14.57 -13.08
N GLN A 2 1.08 -15.46 -13.48
CA GLN A 2 -0.28 -15.55 -12.92
C GLN A 2 -0.33 -15.69 -11.40
N ARG A 3 0.57 -16.46 -10.79
CA ARG A 3 0.68 -16.60 -9.33
C ARG A 3 0.94 -15.26 -8.63
N VAL A 4 1.84 -14.44 -9.17
CA VAL A 4 2.13 -13.10 -8.65
C VAL A 4 0.91 -12.20 -8.80
N PHE A 5 0.28 -12.21 -9.99
CA PHE A 5 -0.92 -11.41 -10.26
C PHE A 5 -2.06 -11.72 -9.29
N ARG A 6 -2.34 -13.01 -9.02
CA ARG A 6 -3.40 -13.41 -8.08
C ARG A 6 -3.03 -13.17 -6.61
N TYR A 7 -1.73 -13.10 -6.30
CA TYR A 7 -1.25 -12.86 -4.93
C TYR A 7 -1.50 -11.40 -4.52
N ILE A 8 -1.17 -10.44 -5.39
CA ILE A 8 -1.18 -9.00 -5.02
C ILE A 8 -2.56 -8.56 -4.46
N PRO A 9 -3.71 -8.80 -5.11
CA PRO A 9 -5.02 -8.40 -4.60
C PRO A 9 -5.38 -8.97 -3.22
N ARG A 10 -4.88 -10.16 -2.88
CA ARG A 10 -5.18 -10.82 -1.59
C ARG A 10 -4.33 -10.31 -0.43
N TYR A 11 -3.20 -9.69 -0.77
CA TYR A 11 -2.18 -9.22 0.18
C TYR A 11 -1.84 -7.74 -0.07
N ILE A 12 -2.80 -6.97 -0.60
CA ILE A 12 -2.68 -5.53 -0.79
C ILE A 12 -2.26 -4.86 0.50
N CYS A 13 -1.47 -3.79 0.37
CA CYS A 13 -1.05 -2.97 1.50
C CYS A 13 -0.23 -3.70 2.58
N THR A 14 0.21 -4.94 2.33
CA THR A 14 1.11 -5.66 3.23
C THR A 14 2.55 -5.65 2.72
N LYS A 15 3.51 -5.69 3.65
CA LYS A 15 4.95 -5.78 3.34
C LYS A 15 5.22 -7.04 2.51
N ILE A 16 5.79 -6.86 1.31
CA ILE A 16 6.07 -7.96 0.40
C ILE A 16 7.27 -8.77 0.89
N LYS A 17 7.08 -10.10 0.93
CA LYS A 17 8.14 -11.09 1.07
C LYS A 17 8.04 -12.06 -0.10
N TYR A 18 9.08 -12.14 -0.93
CA TYR A 18 9.06 -13.00 -2.13
C TYR A 18 8.77 -14.47 -1.81
N THR A 19 9.25 -14.96 -0.66
CA THR A 19 9.00 -16.32 -0.16
C THR A 19 7.52 -16.61 0.09
N ASN A 20 6.72 -15.60 0.44
CA ASN A 20 5.29 -15.76 0.67
C ASN A 20 4.51 -15.85 -0.65
N ILE A 21 5.07 -15.28 -1.73
CA ILE A 21 4.46 -15.35 -3.07
C ILE A 21 4.68 -16.73 -3.66
N SER A 22 5.92 -17.25 -3.59
CA SER A 22 6.25 -18.60 -4.06
C SER A 22 7.52 -19.10 -3.39
N GLN A 23 7.49 -20.33 -2.88
CA GLN A 23 8.68 -21.01 -2.36
C GLN A 23 9.49 -21.66 -3.49
N ASP A 24 8.82 -22.07 -4.57
CA ASP A 24 9.46 -22.81 -5.69
C ASP A 24 10.22 -21.92 -6.69
N HIS A 25 10.00 -20.61 -6.64
CA HIS A 25 10.56 -19.67 -7.60
C HIS A 25 11.60 -18.75 -6.95
N ARG A 26 12.69 -18.49 -7.67
CA ARG A 26 13.75 -17.57 -7.21
C ARG A 26 13.20 -16.16 -7.02
N ALA A 27 13.62 -15.50 -5.94
CA ALA A 27 13.24 -14.11 -5.64
C ALA A 27 13.49 -13.15 -6.82
N LYS A 28 14.58 -13.32 -7.56
CA LYS A 28 14.90 -12.51 -8.75
C LYS A 28 13.80 -12.58 -9.82
N THR A 29 13.22 -13.76 -10.04
CA THR A 29 12.13 -13.95 -11.02
C THR A 29 10.86 -13.24 -10.56
N ILE A 30 10.53 -13.33 -9.28
CA ILE A 30 9.35 -12.67 -8.71
C ILE A 30 9.52 -11.15 -8.77
N LYS A 31 10.70 -10.63 -8.40
CA LYS A 31 11.06 -9.21 -8.50
C LYS A 31 10.85 -8.67 -9.92
N ALA A 32 11.37 -9.37 -10.94
CA ALA A 32 11.23 -8.97 -12.33
C ALA A 32 9.76 -8.92 -12.79
N ILE A 33 8.90 -9.82 -12.31
CA ILE A 33 7.47 -9.80 -12.61
C ILE A 33 6.79 -8.59 -11.95
N ILE A 34 7.11 -8.28 -10.70
CA ILE A 34 6.55 -7.12 -10.00
C ILE A 34 6.98 -5.83 -10.69
N GLU A 35 8.25 -5.71 -11.10
CA GLU A 35 8.74 -4.56 -11.88
C GLU A 35 8.03 -4.42 -13.21
N LEU A 36 7.69 -5.52 -13.87
CA LEU A 36 6.88 -5.49 -15.09
C LEU A 36 5.47 -4.98 -14.81
N PHE A 37 4.82 -5.46 -13.74
CA PHE A 37 3.50 -4.99 -13.33
C PHE A 37 3.49 -3.51 -12.91
N GLU A 38 4.56 -3.05 -12.26
CA GLU A 38 4.75 -1.65 -11.91
C GLU A 38 4.88 -0.76 -13.16
N LYS A 39 5.72 -1.17 -14.12
CA LYS A 39 5.84 -0.47 -15.41
C LYS A 39 4.53 -0.46 -16.19
N ALA A 40 3.75 -1.55 -16.09
CA ALA A 40 2.43 -1.66 -16.70
C ALA A 40 1.31 -0.98 -15.90
N ARG A 41 1.62 -0.30 -14.77
CA ARG A 41 0.64 0.37 -13.89
C ARG A 41 -0.43 -0.57 -13.30
N ILE A 42 -0.13 -1.87 -13.21
CA ILE A 42 -1.01 -2.88 -12.59
C ILE A 42 -0.92 -2.81 -11.06
N CYS A 43 0.26 -2.48 -10.54
CA CYS A 43 0.49 -2.26 -9.12
C CYS A 43 1.53 -1.16 -8.90
N HIS A 44 1.53 -0.58 -7.71
CA HIS A 44 2.47 0.47 -7.30
C HIS A 44 3.21 0.04 -6.05
N LYS A 45 4.53 0.18 -6.05
CA LYS A 45 5.33 0.00 -4.84
C LYS A 45 5.23 1.25 -3.98
N VAL A 46 4.99 1.04 -2.70
CA VAL A 46 5.13 2.08 -1.67
C VAL A 46 6.28 1.65 -0.78
N TYR A 47 7.40 2.34 -0.91
CA TYR A 47 8.64 2.02 -0.21
C TYR A 47 8.61 2.55 1.22
N HIS A 48 9.29 1.81 2.09
CA HIS A 48 9.57 2.30 3.43
C HIS A 48 10.60 3.41 3.33
N SER A 49 10.34 4.56 3.97
CA SER A 49 11.32 5.62 4.18
C SER A 49 11.40 5.97 5.67
N HIS A 50 12.59 6.37 6.12
CA HIS A 50 12.75 6.93 7.47
C HIS A 50 12.05 8.29 7.62
N CYS A 51 11.76 8.97 6.50
CA CYS A 51 11.04 10.23 6.44
C CYS A 51 11.65 11.30 7.36
N ALA A 52 12.99 11.34 7.48
CA ALA A 52 13.68 12.31 8.33
C ALA A 52 13.89 13.67 7.64
N GLY A 53 13.67 13.74 6.32
CA GLY A 53 13.75 14.97 5.54
C GLY A 53 13.19 14.78 4.12
N LEU A 54 13.27 15.86 3.34
CA LEU A 54 12.87 15.86 1.93
C LEU A 54 14.07 15.81 0.99
N PRO A 55 13.93 15.19 -0.20
CA PRO A 55 12.76 14.45 -0.67
C PRO A 55 12.61 13.09 0.04
N LEU A 56 11.38 12.60 0.25
CA LEU A 56 11.12 11.36 1.00
C LEU A 56 11.85 10.13 0.42
N TYR A 57 12.06 10.11 -0.89
CA TYR A 57 12.75 9.05 -1.62
C TYR A 57 14.26 9.02 -1.39
N ALA A 58 14.87 10.06 -0.78
CA ALA A 58 16.29 10.04 -0.45
C ALA A 58 16.65 8.96 0.59
N GLU A 59 15.68 8.56 1.42
CA GLU A 59 15.88 7.64 2.55
C GLU A 59 15.08 6.34 2.42
N ILE A 60 14.69 5.95 1.20
CA ILE A 60 13.93 4.70 1.02
C ILE A 60 14.82 3.47 1.21
N ASP A 61 14.24 2.41 1.75
CA ASP A 61 14.76 1.05 1.61
C ASP A 61 14.02 0.34 0.46
N GLU A 62 14.67 0.23 -0.70
CA GLU A 62 14.10 -0.46 -1.87
C GLU A 62 13.75 -1.93 -1.62
N LYS A 63 14.29 -2.55 -0.57
CA LYS A 63 13.99 -3.94 -0.21
C LYS A 63 12.69 -4.05 0.59
N VAL A 64 12.20 -2.96 1.15
CA VAL A 64 11.04 -2.93 2.05
C VAL A 64 9.95 -2.09 1.43
N PHE A 65 8.92 -2.75 0.90
CA PHE A 65 7.79 -2.09 0.26
C PHE A 65 6.51 -2.90 0.45
N LYS A 66 5.38 -2.20 0.34
CA LYS A 66 4.06 -2.80 0.12
C LYS A 66 3.58 -2.51 -1.30
N LEU A 67 2.54 -3.23 -1.74
CA LEU A 67 1.94 -3.04 -3.05
C LEU A 67 0.51 -2.53 -2.93
N ILE A 68 0.23 -1.44 -3.64
CA ILE A 68 -1.11 -0.97 -3.97
C ILE A 68 -1.48 -1.54 -5.34
N PHE A 69 -2.69 -2.04 -5.51
CA PHE A 69 -3.20 -2.51 -6.81
C PHE A 69 -3.78 -1.36 -7.64
N MET A 70 -3.93 -1.54 -8.94
CA MET A 70 -4.45 -0.49 -9.83
C MET A 70 -5.87 -0.01 -9.46
N ASP A 71 -6.75 -0.94 -9.07
CA ASP A 71 -8.16 -0.64 -8.84
C ASP A 71 -8.75 -1.51 -7.70
N ILE A 72 -9.38 -0.85 -6.73
CA ILE A 72 -10.02 -1.52 -5.59
C ILE A 72 -11.23 -2.38 -5.97
N GLY A 73 -11.99 -2.02 -7.01
CA GLY A 73 -13.11 -2.81 -7.51
C GLY A 73 -12.62 -4.15 -8.09
N ILE A 74 -11.52 -4.11 -8.85
CA ILE A 74 -10.86 -5.33 -9.34
C ILE A 74 -10.31 -6.16 -8.18
N VAL A 75 -9.72 -5.54 -7.16
CA VAL A 75 -9.28 -6.27 -5.96
C VAL A 75 -10.44 -7.03 -5.32
N ASN A 76 -11.56 -6.34 -5.08
CA ASN A 76 -12.76 -6.95 -4.51
C ASN A 76 -13.26 -8.12 -5.35
N HIS A 77 -13.36 -7.92 -6.67
CA HIS A 77 -13.80 -8.96 -7.59
C HIS A 77 -12.88 -10.19 -7.57
N ILE A 78 -11.55 -10.00 -7.62
CA ILE A 78 -10.57 -11.10 -7.58
C ILE A 78 -10.61 -11.84 -6.24
N CYS A 79 -10.91 -11.13 -5.14
CA CYS A 79 -11.07 -11.71 -3.82
C CYS A 79 -12.43 -12.43 -3.62
N GLY A 80 -13.30 -12.45 -4.64
CA GLY A 80 -14.57 -13.17 -4.61
C GLY A 80 -15.74 -12.37 -4.05
N ASN A 81 -15.57 -11.07 -3.83
CA ASN A 81 -16.66 -10.19 -3.44
C ASN A 81 -17.40 -9.74 -4.70
N ASP A 82 -18.62 -10.24 -4.92
CA ASP A 82 -19.53 -9.67 -5.90
C ASP A 82 -20.28 -8.44 -5.32
N TRP A 83 -20.84 -7.62 -6.19
CA TRP A 83 -21.53 -6.38 -5.79
C TRP A 83 -22.70 -6.65 -4.82
N ILE A 84 -23.39 -7.77 -5.00
CA ILE A 84 -24.53 -8.19 -4.17
C ILE A 84 -24.05 -8.55 -2.75
N SER A 85 -22.95 -9.27 -2.64
CA SER A 85 -22.30 -9.59 -1.37
C SER A 85 -21.85 -8.32 -0.68
N ILE A 86 -21.14 -7.42 -1.37
CA ILE A 86 -20.70 -6.13 -0.79
C ILE A 86 -21.89 -5.30 -0.27
N GLN A 87 -22.98 -5.22 -1.05
CA GLN A 87 -24.20 -4.50 -0.67
C GLN A 87 -24.86 -5.12 0.58
N SER A 88 -24.89 -6.45 0.67
CA SER A 88 -25.43 -7.16 1.84
C SER A 88 -24.53 -7.06 3.08
N LEU A 89 -23.23 -6.80 2.86
CA LEU A 89 -22.22 -6.66 3.91
C LEU A 89 -22.08 -5.21 4.40
N ILE A 90 -22.86 -4.24 3.91
CA ILE A 90 -22.84 -2.83 4.37
C ILE A 90 -23.02 -2.72 5.90
N ASP A 91 -23.74 -3.68 6.50
CA ASP A 91 -23.97 -3.77 7.95
C ASP A 91 -23.05 -4.78 8.68
N SER A 92 -22.12 -5.41 7.98
CA SER A 92 -21.21 -6.43 8.52
C SER A 92 -19.74 -6.07 8.30
N GLN A 93 -18.89 -6.45 9.24
CA GLN A 93 -17.46 -6.13 9.17
C GLN A 93 -16.75 -7.05 8.16
N LEU A 94 -16.15 -6.50 7.09
CA LEU A 94 -15.31 -7.30 6.18
C LEU A 94 -14.00 -7.70 6.89
N VAL A 95 -13.50 -8.90 6.63
CA VAL A 95 -12.22 -9.39 7.20
C VAL A 95 -11.04 -8.52 6.72
N ASN A 96 -11.17 -7.86 5.58
CA ASN A 96 -10.14 -7.06 4.93
C ASN A 96 -10.47 -5.55 4.88
N GLU A 97 -11.34 -5.03 5.75
CA GLU A 97 -11.69 -3.59 5.72
C GLU A 97 -10.47 -2.69 5.85
N GLY A 98 -9.53 -3.00 6.75
CA GLY A 98 -8.30 -2.21 6.92
C GLY A 98 -7.49 -2.09 5.64
N PRO A 99 -7.01 -3.21 5.06
CA PRO A 99 -6.30 -3.18 3.78
C PRO A 99 -7.09 -2.57 2.62
N LEU A 100 -8.41 -2.78 2.55
CA LEU A 100 -9.25 -2.14 1.53
C LEU A 100 -9.32 -0.61 1.70
N ALA A 101 -9.42 -0.12 2.94
CA ALA A 101 -9.28 1.31 3.28
C ALA A 101 -8.00 1.87 2.68
N GLU A 102 -6.92 1.18 3.00
CA GLU A 102 -5.58 1.63 2.75
C GLU A 102 -5.29 1.60 1.25
N GLN A 103 -5.78 0.56 0.56
CA GLN A 103 -5.78 0.45 -0.89
C GLN A 103 -6.57 1.60 -1.55
N PHE A 104 -7.76 1.92 -1.04
CA PHE A 104 -8.59 3.01 -1.57
C PHE A 104 -7.86 4.35 -1.47
N ILE A 105 -7.39 4.69 -0.26
CA ILE A 105 -6.64 5.95 -0.03
C ILE A 105 -5.35 5.97 -0.83
N GLY A 106 -4.58 4.88 -0.82
CA GLY A 106 -3.33 4.75 -1.55
C GLY A 106 -3.51 4.93 -3.06
N GLN A 107 -4.55 4.31 -3.64
CA GLN A 107 -4.91 4.50 -5.05
C GLN A 107 -5.10 5.98 -5.36
N HIS A 108 -5.92 6.71 -4.57
CA HIS A 108 -6.13 8.14 -4.78
C HIS A 108 -4.85 8.98 -4.61
N LEU A 109 -4.00 8.67 -3.63
CA LEU A 109 -2.73 9.36 -3.41
C LEU A 109 -1.75 9.17 -4.57
N VAL A 110 -1.70 7.97 -5.16
CA VAL A 110 -0.87 7.70 -6.34
C VAL A 110 -1.37 8.45 -7.57
N PHE A 111 -2.69 8.54 -7.78
CA PHE A 111 -3.27 9.19 -8.96
C PHE A 111 -3.26 10.72 -8.90
N ASN A 112 -3.28 11.32 -7.71
CA ASN A 112 -3.32 12.78 -7.56
C ASN A 112 -1.98 13.47 -7.89
N ASN A 113 -0.87 12.73 -7.90
CA ASN A 113 0.45 13.28 -8.18
C ASN A 113 0.83 13.09 -9.65
N ASN A 114 0.82 14.19 -10.41
CA ASN A 114 1.31 14.23 -11.81
C ASN A 114 2.82 13.94 -11.95
N THR A 115 3.54 13.79 -10.83
CA THR A 115 4.96 13.40 -10.75
C THR A 115 5.13 12.13 -9.89
N PRO A 116 5.92 11.13 -10.32
CA PRO A 116 6.15 9.88 -9.58
C PRO A 116 7.04 10.12 -8.34
N PRO A 117 6.89 9.34 -7.26
CA PRO A 117 5.93 9.61 -6.19
C PRO A 117 6.58 10.25 -4.97
N ASP A 118 5.82 11.11 -4.30
CA ASP A 118 6.08 11.51 -2.92
C ASP A 118 5.43 10.56 -1.90
N LEU A 119 4.95 9.39 -2.34
CA LEU A 119 4.25 8.43 -1.48
C LEU A 119 5.22 7.36 -0.95
N CYS A 120 5.45 7.40 0.35
CA CYS A 120 6.16 6.37 1.11
C CYS A 120 5.25 5.82 2.21
N TYR A 121 5.74 4.83 2.96
CA TYR A 121 5.19 4.48 4.27
C TYR A 121 6.29 4.44 5.31
N TRP A 122 5.93 4.55 6.57
CA TRP A 122 6.90 4.59 7.66
C TRP A 122 6.75 3.38 8.56
N LEU A 123 7.88 2.77 8.89
CA LEU A 123 7.99 1.61 9.75
C LEU A 123 9.02 1.88 10.84
N ARG A 124 8.70 1.43 12.04
CA ARG A 124 9.65 1.24 13.12
C ARG A 124 9.51 -0.16 13.65
N GLU A 125 10.47 -1.02 13.32
CA GLU A 125 10.56 -2.38 13.83
C GLU A 125 11.57 -2.41 14.99
N LYS A 126 11.09 -2.53 16.24
CA LYS A 126 11.92 -2.69 17.45
C LYS A 126 11.42 -3.88 18.26
N LYS A 127 12.31 -4.56 19.01
CA LYS A 127 11.98 -5.75 19.82
C LYS A 127 10.75 -5.60 20.74
N ILE A 128 10.45 -4.37 21.18
CA ILE A 128 9.42 -4.10 22.21
C ILE A 128 8.31 -3.17 21.68
N SER A 129 8.52 -2.44 20.58
CA SER A 129 7.51 -1.52 20.06
C SER A 129 7.60 -1.38 18.54
N ASN A 130 6.67 -2.04 17.86
CA ASN A 130 6.46 -1.84 16.43
C ASN A 130 5.47 -0.70 16.21
N ALA A 131 5.74 0.13 15.22
CA ALA A 131 4.80 1.14 14.76
C ALA A 131 4.88 1.21 13.23
N GLU A 132 3.73 1.35 12.60
CA GLU A 132 3.57 1.52 11.17
C GLU A 132 2.63 2.71 10.96
N LEU A 133 2.97 3.54 9.98
CA LEU A 133 2.11 4.60 9.47
C LEU A 133 1.80 4.25 8.03
N ASP A 134 0.51 4.24 7.67
CA ASP A 134 0.04 3.74 6.38
C ASP A 134 0.70 4.47 5.22
N TYR A 135 0.72 5.79 5.26
CA TYR A 135 1.37 6.59 4.23
C TYR A 135 2.05 7.84 4.78
N VAL A 136 3.08 8.28 4.08
CA VAL A 136 3.72 9.59 4.26
C VAL A 136 3.79 10.23 2.88
N ILE A 137 3.32 11.47 2.79
CA ILE A 137 3.42 12.29 1.58
C ILE A 137 4.22 13.55 1.87
N SER A 138 4.87 14.10 0.84
CA SER A 138 5.39 15.46 0.90
C SER A 138 4.46 16.44 0.21
N GLN A 139 4.35 17.62 0.81
CA GLN A 139 3.57 18.73 0.26
C GLN A 139 4.37 20.02 0.44
N GLY A 140 5.07 20.43 -0.61
CA GLY A 140 6.06 21.50 -0.52
C GLY A 140 7.20 21.09 0.43
N ASN A 141 7.41 21.87 1.50
CA ASN A 141 8.45 21.60 2.51
C ASN A 141 7.93 20.86 3.74
N LEU A 142 6.73 20.27 3.64
CA LEU A 142 6.07 19.56 4.74
C LEU A 142 6.12 18.06 4.52
N ILE A 143 6.40 17.33 5.59
CA ILE A 143 6.18 15.89 5.69
C ILE A 143 4.82 15.67 6.36
N VAL A 144 3.90 15.07 5.62
CA VAL A 144 2.50 14.89 6.03
C VAL A 144 2.24 13.40 6.29
N PRO A 145 2.06 13.01 7.55
CA PRO A 145 1.65 11.65 7.91
C PRO A 145 0.17 11.40 7.62
N VAL A 146 -0.13 10.25 7.03
CA VAL A 146 -1.47 9.82 6.65
C VAL A 146 -1.76 8.46 7.29
N GLU A 147 -2.67 8.47 8.25
CA GLU A 147 -3.17 7.25 8.92
C GLU A 147 -4.60 6.99 8.45
N VAL A 148 -4.85 5.78 7.96
CA VAL A 148 -6.14 5.33 7.45
C VAL A 148 -6.86 4.53 8.55
N LYS A 149 -8.15 4.79 8.73
CA LYS A 149 -8.99 4.06 9.69
C LYS A 149 -10.21 3.48 8.99
N ALA A 150 -10.39 2.17 9.18
CA ALA A 150 -11.56 1.42 8.72
C ALA A 150 -12.71 1.48 9.74
N GLY A 151 -13.95 1.54 9.25
CA GLY A 151 -15.18 1.49 10.06
C GLY A 151 -16.40 2.04 9.29
N LYS A 152 -17.56 2.17 9.96
CA LYS A 152 -18.84 2.68 9.38
C LYS A 152 -18.70 4.01 8.62
N LYS A 153 -17.66 4.79 8.93
CA LYS A 153 -17.18 5.90 8.11
C LYS A 153 -15.68 5.69 7.90
N TRP A 154 -15.24 5.78 6.65
CA TRP A 154 -13.83 5.89 6.32
C TRP A 154 -13.36 7.31 6.60
N PHE A 155 -12.34 7.47 7.44
CA PHE A 155 -11.76 8.78 7.73
C PHE A 155 -10.24 8.73 7.66
N ILE A 156 -9.67 9.84 7.20
CA ILE A 156 -8.23 10.05 7.15
C ILE A 156 -7.87 10.85 8.40
N LYS A 157 -6.91 10.37 9.18
CA LYS A 157 -6.30 11.18 10.23
C LYS A 157 -4.98 11.73 9.73
N ILE A 158 -4.96 13.03 9.44
CA ILE A 158 -3.74 13.78 9.17
C ILE A 158 -3.22 14.28 10.52
N THR A 159 -2.04 13.83 10.94
CA THR A 159 -1.38 14.38 12.12
C THR A 159 -0.59 15.64 11.73
N SER A 160 -0.31 16.51 12.71
CA SER A 160 0.34 17.80 12.46
C SER A 160 1.57 17.63 11.56
N PRO A 161 1.67 18.39 10.45
CA PRO A 161 2.82 18.33 9.57
C PRO A 161 4.12 18.59 10.35
N VAL A 162 5.17 17.85 10.02
CA VAL A 162 6.50 18.12 10.55
C VAL A 162 7.22 19.00 9.54
N TYR A 163 7.68 20.17 9.98
CA TYR A 163 8.58 21.00 9.19
C TYR A 163 9.96 20.34 9.14
N CYS A 164 10.55 20.28 7.93
CA CYS A 164 11.96 19.91 7.76
C CYS A 164 12.88 21.01 8.29
#